data_AF-A0A832S1Z3-F1
#
_entry.id   AF-A0A832S1Z3-F1
#
_cell.length_a   1.000
_cell.length_b   1.000
_cell.length_c   1.000
_cell.angle_alpha   90.00
_cell.angle_beta   90.00
_cell.angle_gamma   90.00
#
_symmetry.space_group_name_H-M   'P 1'
#
loop_
_entity.id
_entity.type
_entity.pdbx_description
1 polymer ?
#
loop_
_entity_poly.entity_id
_entity_poly.type
_entity_poly.pdbx_seq_one_letter_code
_entity_poly.pdbx_strand_id
1 'polypeptide(L)'
;ETELPLLIVRKSVKDYGTKSRFVGDLKPEDRLVMLEDVTTSGGSVRDAIEVVRETGASVKYVITVVDREEGAGERLKEAEVELVPLVSASDLLK
;
A
#
# COMPACT_ATOMS: atom_id res chain seq x y z
N GLU A 1 15.85 10.24 9.47
CA GLU A 1 15.42 9.62 8.20
C GLU A 1 15.71 8.14 8.24
N THR A 2 14.98 7.32 7.47
CA THR A 2 15.15 5.86 7.48
C THR A 2 16.19 5.36 6.48
N GLU A 3 16.66 6.22 5.56
CA GLU A 3 17.57 5.88 4.46
C GLU A 3 17.08 4.74 3.54
N LEU A 4 15.79 4.37 3.64
CA LEU A 4 15.18 3.34 2.81
C LEU A 4 14.79 3.88 1.43
N PRO A 5 14.91 3.08 0.35
CA PRO A 5 14.44 3.46 -0.97
C PRO A 5 12.95 3.76 -0.99
N LEU A 6 12.53 4.71 -1.84
CA LEU A 6 11.13 5.07 -2.06
C LEU A 6 10.66 4.56 -3.42
N LEU A 7 9.49 3.93 -3.43
CA LEU A 7 8.77 3.53 -4.63
C LEU A 7 7.38 4.18 -4.63
N ILE A 8 6.98 4.78 -5.74
CA ILE A 8 5.62 5.32 -5.92
C ILE A 8 4.87 4.46 -6.94
N VAL A 9 3.73 3.90 -6.53
CA VAL A 9 2.81 3.14 -7.40
C VAL A 9 1.77 4.10 -7.99
N ARG A 10 1.69 4.19 -9.32
CA ARG A 10 0.74 5.05 -10.02
C ARG A 10 -0.53 4.26 -10.38
N LYS A 11 -1.71 4.85 -10.11
CA LYS A 11 -3.03 4.25 -10.40
C LYS A 11 -3.30 3.89 -11.87
N SER A 12 -2.62 4.52 -12.84
CA SER A 12 -2.78 4.19 -14.26
C SER A 12 -1.51 4.45 -15.08
N VAL A 13 -1.33 3.65 -16.13
CA VAL A 13 -0.34 3.91 -17.19
C VAL A 13 -0.97 4.96 -18.10
N LYS A 14 -0.35 6.14 -18.21
CA LYS A 14 -0.76 7.12 -19.23
C LYS A 14 -0.25 6.62 -20.60
N ASP A 15 -1.09 6.64 -21.62
CA ASP A 15 -0.82 6.10 -22.97
C ASP A 15 0.37 6.73 -23.72
N TYR A 16 0.90 7.86 -23.24
CA TYR A 16 2.04 8.56 -23.84
C TYR A 16 3.16 8.75 -22.81
N GLY A 17 4.25 7.97 -22.94
CA GLY A 17 5.44 8.01 -22.08
C GLY A 17 5.86 6.62 -21.57
N THR A 18 7.07 6.49 -20.99
CA THR A 18 7.61 5.23 -20.46
C THR A 18 6.57 4.50 -19.59
N LYS A 19 6.18 3.30 -20.04
CA LYS A 19 5.02 2.50 -19.59
C LYS A 19 5.13 1.92 -18.17
N SER A 20 5.88 2.56 -17.27
CA SER A 20 6.10 2.04 -15.93
C SER A 20 5.02 2.52 -14.97
N ARG A 21 4.34 1.57 -14.31
CA ARG A 21 3.44 1.83 -13.18
C ARG A 21 4.18 2.35 -11.93
N PHE A 22 5.52 2.28 -11.94
CA PHE A 22 6.37 2.58 -10.81
C PHE A 22 7.30 3.77 -11.10
N VAL A 23 7.48 4.62 -10.10
CA VAL A 23 8.56 5.62 -10.05
C VAL A 23 9.50 5.22 -8.91
N GLY A 24 10.74 4.85 -9.25
CA GLY A 24 11.71 4.23 -8.35
C GLY A 24 12.17 2.87 -8.86
N ASP A 25 13.15 2.27 -8.17
CA ASP A 25 13.65 0.93 -8.49
C ASP A 25 12.83 -0.12 -7.74
N LEU A 26 12.37 -1.13 -8.48
CA LEU A 26 11.68 -2.30 -7.95
C LEU A 26 12.27 -3.54 -8.61
N LYS A 27 12.70 -4.51 -7.79
CA LYS A 27 13.28 -5.77 -8.23
C LYS A 27 12.46 -6.94 -7.69
N PRO A 28 12.47 -8.10 -8.37
CA PRO A 28 11.95 -9.33 -7.80
C PRO A 28 12.60 -9.60 -6.43
N GLU A 29 11.85 -10.24 -5.52
CA GLU A 29 12.25 -10.53 -4.14
C GLU A 29 12.39 -9.32 -3.21
N ASP A 30 12.20 -8.09 -3.70
CA ASP A 30 12.15 -6.91 -2.82
C ASP A 30 11.01 -7.06 -1.80
N ARG A 31 11.25 -6.55 -0.58
CA ARG A 31 10.27 -6.55 0.52
C ARG A 31 9.85 -5.13 0.81
N LEU A 32 8.58 -4.84 0.59
CA LEU A 32 8.03 -3.50 0.67
C LEU A 32 7.05 -3.39 1.85
N VAL A 33 6.97 -2.17 2.36
CA VAL A 33 5.90 -1.70 3.25
C VAL A 33 5.13 -0.62 2.51
N MET A 34 3.80 -0.72 2.49
CA MET A 34 2.95 0.31 1.88
C MET A 34 2.65 1.39 2.91
N LEU A 35 2.62 2.64 2.48
CA LEU A 35 2.27 3.79 3.31
C LEU A 35 1.02 4.47 2.74
N GLU A 36 0.01 4.68 3.59
CA GLU A 36 -1.22 5.41 3.27
C GLU A 36 -1.43 6.55 4.27
N ASP A 37 -2.14 7.60 3.84
CA ASP A 37 -2.58 8.69 4.71
C ASP A 37 -3.84 8.28 5.49
N VAL A 38 -4.88 7.86 4.77
CA VAL A 38 -6.16 7.44 5.35
C VAL A 38 -6.64 6.20 4.62
N THR A 39 -6.96 5.16 5.38
CA THR A 39 -7.50 3.93 4.82
C THR A 39 -8.97 3.77 5.18
N THR A 40 -9.82 3.58 4.17
CA THR A 40 -11.27 3.35 4.31
C THR A 40 -11.60 1.87 4.13
N SER A 41 -11.95 1.48 2.91
CA SER A 41 -12.15 0.08 2.54
C SER A 41 -10.81 -0.62 2.25
N GLY A 42 -9.74 0.10 1.93
CA GLY A 42 -8.46 -0.52 1.55
C GLY A 42 -8.42 -1.11 0.13
N GLY A 43 -9.43 -0.86 -0.70
CA GLY A 43 -9.44 -1.35 -2.10
C GLY A 43 -8.27 -0.84 -2.94
N SER A 44 -7.99 0.47 -2.89
CA SER A 44 -6.90 1.06 -3.67
C SER A 44 -5.51 0.51 -3.30
N VAL A 45 -5.22 0.34 -2.00
CA VAL A 45 -3.94 -0.19 -1.55
C VAL A 45 -3.82 -1.69 -1.86
N ARG A 46 -4.92 -2.46 -1.78
CA ARG A 46 -4.96 -3.85 -2.24
C ARG A 46 -4.60 -3.97 -3.72
N ASP A 47 -5.22 -3.18 -4.59
CA ASP A 47 -4.91 -3.21 -6.03
C ASP A 47 -3.43 -2.89 -6.28
N ALA A 48 -2.87 -1.92 -5.54
CA ALA A 48 -1.44 -1.60 -5.63
C ALA A 48 -0.55 -2.77 -5.16
N ILE A 49 -0.92 -3.48 -4.09
CA ILE A 49 -0.21 -4.68 -3.60
C ILE A 49 -0.19 -5.77 -4.66
N GLU A 50 -1.30 -6.03 -5.33
CA GLU A 50 -1.38 -7.03 -6.40
C GLU A 50 -0.41 -6.69 -7.54
N VAL A 51 -0.39 -5.42 -7.97
CA VAL A 51 0.53 -4.93 -9.02
C VAL A 51 2.00 -5.03 -8.60
N VAL A 52 2.33 -4.78 -7.33
CA VAL A 52 3.70 -4.98 -6.82
C VAL A 52 4.06 -6.47 -6.87
N ARG A 53 3.15 -7.36 -6.45
CA ARG A 53 3.37 -8.81 -6.44
C ARG A 53 3.55 -9.41 -7.84
N GLU A 54 2.93 -8.84 -8.88
CA GLU A 54 3.18 -9.21 -10.28
C GLU A 54 4.66 -9.09 -10.70
N THR A 55 5.46 -8.29 -9.98
CA THR A 55 6.90 -8.13 -10.25
C THR A 55 7.79 -9.17 -9.56
N GLY A 56 7.21 -10.05 -8.74
CA GLY A 56 7.95 -10.99 -7.87
C GLY A 56 8.39 -10.37 -6.54
N ALA A 57 8.06 -9.11 -6.26
CA ALA A 57 8.26 -8.50 -4.95
C ALA A 57 7.15 -8.88 -3.96
N SER A 58 7.34 -8.58 -2.68
CA SER A 58 6.40 -8.92 -1.61
C SER A 58 6.01 -7.71 -0.77
N VAL A 59 4.76 -7.72 -0.30
CA VAL A 59 4.22 -6.76 0.68
C VAL A 59 3.60 -7.56 1.81
N LYS A 60 3.97 -7.23 3.05
CA LYS A 60 3.41 -7.83 4.28
C LYS A 60 2.67 -6.84 5.17
N TYR A 61 2.97 -5.56 5.06
CA TYR A 61 2.41 -4.52 5.92
C TYR A 61 1.92 -3.33 5.10
N VAL A 62 0.76 -2.80 5.50
CA VAL A 62 0.33 -1.44 5.18
C VAL A 62 0.35 -0.64 6.47
N ILE A 63 1.12 0.43 6.51
CA ILE A 63 1.06 1.41 7.59
C ILE A 63 0.16 2.56 7.13
N THR A 64 -0.82 2.93 7.95
CA THR A 64 -1.71 4.05 7.67
C THR A 64 -1.72 5.02 8.84
N VAL A 65 -1.84 6.33 8.57
CA VAL A 65 -1.98 7.30 9.65
C VAL A 65 -3.35 7.11 10.32
N VAL A 66 -4.43 7.05 9.54
CA VAL A 66 -5.79 6.87 10.06
C VAL A 66 -6.48 5.69 9.40
N ASP A 67 -6.85 4.68 10.18
CA ASP A 67 -7.83 3.67 9.75
C ASP A 67 -9.25 4.16 10.09
N ARG A 68 -10.10 4.29 9.07
CA ARG A 68 -11.51 4.67 9.26
C ARG A 68 -12.39 3.53 9.76
N GLU A 69 -11.86 2.32 9.91
CA GLU A 69 -12.56 1.13 10.38
C GLU A 69 -13.73 0.74 9.46
N GLU A 70 -13.57 0.98 8.14
CA GLU A 70 -14.56 0.68 7.09
C GLU A 70 -14.25 -0.62 6.33
N GLY A 71 -13.61 -1.58 7.01
CA GLY A 71 -13.31 -2.92 6.47
C GLY A 71 -11.97 -3.07 5.75
N ALA A 72 -11.03 -2.12 5.89
CA ALA A 72 -9.69 -2.25 5.34
C ALA A 72 -8.87 -3.39 5.95
N GLY A 73 -8.91 -3.55 7.28
CA GLY A 73 -8.17 -4.60 7.97
C GLY A 73 -8.55 -6.00 7.49
N GLU A 74 -9.85 -6.27 7.32
CA GLU A 74 -10.37 -7.55 6.82
C GLU A 74 -9.92 -7.80 5.38
N ARG A 75 -10.11 -6.80 4.50
CA ARG A 75 -9.73 -6.90 3.08
C ARG A 75 -8.24 -7.12 2.89
N LEU A 76 -7.39 -6.48 3.69
CA LEU A 76 -5.94 -6.66 3.62
C LEU A 76 -5.51 -8.02 4.20
N LYS A 77 -6.18 -8.49 5.25
CA LYS A 77 -5.93 -9.82 5.83
C LYS A 77 -6.23 -10.94 4.85
N GLU A 78 -7.29 -10.82 4.05
CA GLU A 78 -7.59 -11.76 2.94
C GLU A 78 -6.47 -11.80 1.89
N ALA A 79 -5.73 -10.69 1.72
CA ALA A 79 -4.56 -10.61 0.85
C ALA A 79 -3.25 -11.00 1.56
N GLU A 80 -3.30 -11.57 2.76
CA GLU A 80 -2.15 -11.90 3.61
C GLU A 80 -1.26 -10.67 3.94
N VAL A 81 -1.91 -9.52 4.15
CA VAL A 81 -1.26 -8.26 4.52
C VAL A 81 -1.86 -7.71 5.81
N GLU A 82 -1.01 -7.27 6.73
CA GLU A 82 -1.43 -6.68 7.99
C GLU A 82 -1.57 -5.15 7.85
N LEU A 83 -2.71 -4.61 8.29
CA LEU A 83 -2.92 -3.16 8.43
C LEU A 83 -2.44 -2.70 9.80
N VAL A 84 -1.54 -1.71 9.81
CA VAL A 84 -0.95 -1.13 11.01
C VAL A 84 -1.33 0.36 11.07
N PRO A 85 -2.45 0.71 11.75
CA PRO A 85 -2.83 2.11 11.92
C PRO A 85 -2.04 2.80 13.02
N LEU A 86 -1.76 4.10 12.86
CA LEU A 86 -1.28 4.93 13.97
C LEU A 86 -2.42 5.34 14.91
N VAL A 87 -3.58 5.65 14.34
CA VAL A 87 -4.84 5.89 15.07
C VAL A 87 -6.02 5.31 14.29
N SER A 88 -7.07 4.88 14.99
CA SER A 88 -8.34 4.53 14.36
C SER A 88 -9.36 5.67 14.44
N ALA A 89 -10.44 5.58 13.67
CA ALA A 89 -11.58 6.50 13.81
C ALA A 89 -12.11 6.51 15.25
N SER A 90 -12.19 5.34 15.89
CA SER A 90 -12.60 5.22 17.29
C SER A 90 -11.64 5.90 18.29
N ASP A 91 -10.36 6.08 17.94
CA ASP A 91 -9.42 6.85 18.78
C ASP A 91 -9.66 8.36 18.69
N LEU A 92 -10.13 8.85 17.54
CA LEU A 92 -10.30 10.29 17.25
C LEU A 92 -11.68 10.83 17.63
N LEU A 93 -12.70 9.97 17.68
CA LEU A 93 -14.10 10.36 17.91
C LEU A 93 -14.51 10.32 19.41
N LYS A 94 -13.54 10.32 20.32
CA LYS A 94 -13.76 10.37 21.78
C LYS A 94 -14.03 11.78 22.29
#